data_AF-A0A2E3Y8T3-F1
#
_entry.id   AF-A0A2E3Y8T3-F1
#
_cell.length_a   1.000
_cell.length_b   1.000
_cell.length_c   1.000
_cell.angle_alpha   90.00
_cell.angle_beta   90.00
_cell.angle_gamma   90.00
#
_symmetry.space_group_name_H-M   'P 1'
#
loop_
_entity.id
_entity.type
_entity.pdbx_description
1 polymer ?
#
loop_
_entity_poly.entity_id
_entity_poly.type
_entity_poly.pdbx_seq_one_letter_code
_entity_poly.pdbx_strand_id
1 'polypeptide(L)'
;MLYRWQADFSKGVYDLIMEVDQLTRPIVYGRDTQGETYEVEHASRQDSAWMAALEVTRGGGLYHIEQQPSADNDWTLVIRVDDEWTPYGNSTEVIVWEVPIQ
;
A
#
# COMPACT_ATOMS: atom_id res chain seq x y z
N MET A 1 -3.25 -13.14 -2.54
CA MET A 1 -2.79 -11.73 -2.47
C MET A 1 -2.83 -11.36 -0.99
N LEU A 2 -2.07 -10.34 -0.54
CA LEU A 2 -2.17 -9.89 0.85
C LEU A 2 -3.36 -8.93 0.98
N TYR A 3 -3.34 -7.82 0.23
CA TYR A 3 -4.45 -6.89 0.16
C TYR A 3 -4.49 -6.16 -1.18
N ARG A 4 -5.67 -5.60 -1.49
CA ARG A 4 -5.88 -4.62 -2.56
C ARG A 4 -6.32 -3.31 -1.95
N TRP A 5 -5.79 -2.21 -2.47
CA TRP A 5 -6.24 -0.85 -2.15
C TRP A 5 -6.51 -0.08 -3.43
N GLN A 6 -7.60 0.68 -3.46
CA GLN A 6 -7.94 1.54 -4.59
C GLN A 6 -8.63 2.83 -4.17
N ALA A 7 -8.50 3.85 -5.01
CA ALA A 7 -9.22 5.11 -4.90
C ALA A 7 -9.60 5.65 -6.29
N ASP A 8 -10.83 6.17 -6.41
CA ASP A 8 -11.32 6.81 -7.63
C ASP A 8 -10.64 8.17 -7.89
N PHE A 9 -10.27 8.87 -6.81
CA PHE A 9 -9.47 10.10 -6.85
C PHE A 9 -8.30 9.99 -5.88
N SER A 10 -7.08 10.21 -6.39
CA SER A 10 -5.84 10.22 -5.60
C SER A 10 -4.92 11.34 -6.04
N LYS A 11 -4.52 12.22 -5.11
CA LYS A 11 -3.69 13.41 -5.40
C LYS A 11 -2.92 13.93 -4.18
N GLY A 12 -2.34 13.02 -3.42
CA GLY A 12 -1.58 13.32 -2.22
C GLY A 12 -0.51 12.28 -2.01
N VAL A 13 0.15 12.40 -0.86
CA VAL A 13 1.14 11.44 -0.38
C VAL A 13 0.55 10.74 0.83
N TYR A 14 0.52 9.41 0.78
CA TYR A 14 -0.07 8.57 1.80
C TYR A 14 0.83 7.38 2.11
N ASP A 15 0.70 6.86 3.32
CA ASP A 15 1.18 5.53 3.64
C ASP A 15 0.01 4.56 3.65
N LEU A 16 0.18 3.39 3.05
CA LEU A 16 -0.65 2.23 3.33
C LEU A 16 0.12 1.38 4.33
N ILE A 17 -0.38 1.32 5.55
CA ILE A 17 0.27 0.63 6.67
C ILE A 17 -0.53 -0.62 6.99
N MET A 18 0.10 -1.79 6.84
CA MET A 18 -0.47 -3.08 7.20
C MET A 18 0.17 -3.59 8.49
N GLU A 19 -0.67 -3.80 9.51
CA GLU A 19 -0.33 -4.41 10.79
C GLU A 19 -1.19 -5.66 10.98
N VAL A 20 -0.58 -6.85 10.92
CA VAL A 20 -1.26 -8.15 11.00
C VAL A 20 -2.33 -8.31 9.91
N ASP A 21 -3.55 -7.88 10.14
CA ASP A 21 -4.70 -7.93 9.22
C ASP A 21 -5.40 -6.57 9.06
N GLN A 22 -4.84 -5.51 9.65
CA GLN A 22 -5.40 -4.16 9.64
C GLN A 22 -4.62 -3.28 8.67
N LEU A 23 -5.34 -2.79 7.65
CA LEU A 23 -4.84 -1.76 6.76
C LEU A 23 -5.31 -0.39 7.24
N THR A 24 -4.36 0.51 7.46
CA THR A 24 -4.63 1.93 7.72
C THR A 24 -3.97 2.79 6.65
N ARG A 25 -4.51 3.99 6.46
CA ARG A 25 -3.96 4.97 5.53
C ARG A 25 -3.89 6.37 6.14
N PRO A 26 -2.78 6.75 6.80
CA PRO A 26 -2.54 8.14 7.14
C PRO A 26 -2.13 8.95 5.91
N ILE A 27 -2.58 10.21 5.87
CA ILE A 27 -2.08 11.20 4.94
C ILE A 27 -0.75 11.74 5.46
N VAL A 28 0.26 11.75 4.59
CA VAL A 28 1.54 12.40 4.86
C VAL A 28 1.48 13.86 4.40
N TYR A 29 0.97 14.10 3.20
CA TYR A 29 0.87 15.43 2.60
C TYR A 29 -0.19 15.48 1.47
N GLY A 30 -0.69 16.66 1.13
CA GLY A 30 -1.56 16.86 -0.05
C GLY A 30 -3.05 16.66 0.22
N ARG A 31 -3.80 16.25 -0.81
CA ARG A 31 -5.26 16.08 -0.74
C ARG A 31 -5.61 14.69 -0.26
N ASP A 32 -6.75 14.53 0.41
CA ASP A 32 -7.26 13.19 0.73
C ASP A 32 -7.84 12.49 -0.52
N THR A 33 -7.99 11.17 -0.42
CA THR A 33 -8.57 10.31 -1.46
C THR A 33 -10.10 10.42 -1.50
N GLN A 34 -10.72 10.01 -2.61
CA GLN A 34 -12.17 9.81 -2.70
C GLN A 34 -12.47 8.47 -3.36
N GLY A 35 -13.61 7.86 -3.00
CA GLY A 35 -13.96 6.52 -3.48
C GLY A 35 -12.99 5.45 -3.00
N GLU A 36 -12.35 5.66 -1.84
CA GLU A 36 -11.39 4.73 -1.29
C GLU A 36 -12.07 3.43 -0.86
N THR A 37 -11.50 2.29 -1.28
CA THR A 37 -11.90 0.97 -0.82
C THR A 37 -10.66 0.08 -0.70
N TYR A 38 -10.72 -0.91 0.18
CA TYR A 38 -9.68 -1.92 0.30
C TYR A 38 -10.27 -3.28 0.63
N GLU A 39 -9.52 -4.31 0.31
CA GLU A 39 -9.83 -5.71 0.62
C GLU A 39 -8.57 -6.36 1.16
N VAL A 40 -8.61 -6.84 2.41
CA VAL A 40 -7.55 -7.66 3.01
C VAL A 40 -7.97 -9.11 2.86
N GLU A 41 -7.19 -9.90 2.11
CA GLU A 41 -7.52 -11.30 1.82
C GLU A 41 -7.10 -12.22 2.98
N HIS A 42 -5.94 -11.95 3.57
CA HIS A 42 -5.43 -12.65 4.74
C HIS A 42 -4.55 -11.77 5.60
N ALA A 43 -4.33 -12.18 6.85
CA ALA A 43 -3.32 -11.58 7.72
C ALA A 43 -1.90 -11.82 7.16
N SER A 44 -0.98 -10.87 7.33
CA SER A 44 0.44 -11.09 7.05
C SER A 44 0.96 -12.31 7.81
N ARG A 45 1.81 -13.08 7.15
CA ARG A 45 2.41 -14.30 7.72
C ARG A 45 3.34 -14.04 8.88
N GLN A 46 3.88 -12.83 9.00
CA GLN A 46 4.89 -12.49 10.01
C GLN A 46 6.06 -13.49 10.01
N ASP A 47 6.57 -13.81 8.81
CA ASP A 47 7.61 -14.81 8.60
C ASP A 47 8.74 -14.24 7.73
N SER A 48 9.98 -14.38 8.20
CA SER A 48 11.19 -13.85 7.55
C SER A 48 11.52 -14.55 6.24
N ALA A 49 10.90 -15.70 5.96
CA ALA A 49 11.00 -16.36 4.66
C ALA A 49 10.08 -15.73 3.60
N TRP A 50 9.29 -14.72 3.96
CA TRP A 50 8.35 -14.05 3.08
C TRP A 50 8.62 -12.55 3.03
N MET A 51 8.23 -11.93 1.92
CA MET A 51 8.32 -10.49 1.73
C MET A 51 7.09 -9.95 1.01
N ALA A 52 6.85 -8.65 1.17
CA ALA A 52 5.85 -7.96 0.38
C ALA A 52 6.38 -7.66 -1.03
N ALA A 53 5.53 -7.85 -2.03
CA ALA A 53 5.73 -7.42 -3.40
C ALA A 53 4.58 -6.51 -3.83
N LEU A 54 4.91 -5.39 -4.47
CA LEU A 54 3.96 -4.36 -4.88
C LEU A 54 3.67 -4.47 -6.37
N GLU A 55 2.40 -4.58 -6.73
CA GLU A 55 1.89 -4.47 -8.09
C GLU A 55 1.02 -3.22 -8.22
N VAL A 56 1.36 -2.33 -9.16
CA VAL A 56 0.57 -1.15 -9.47
C VAL A 56 -0.23 -1.45 -10.73
N THR A 57 -1.54 -1.66 -10.58
CA THR A 57 -2.44 -1.96 -11.70
C THR A 57 -3.01 -0.69 -12.30
N ARG A 58 -3.07 0.41 -11.53
CA ARG A 58 -3.52 1.72 -11.99
C ARG A 58 -2.89 2.85 -11.18
N GLY A 59 -2.58 3.96 -11.85
CA GLY A 59 -2.06 5.17 -11.23
C GLY A 59 -0.90 5.76 -12.02
N GLY A 60 -0.69 7.06 -11.87
CA GLY A 60 0.37 7.80 -12.57
C GLY A 60 1.48 8.35 -11.66
N GLY A 61 1.40 8.09 -10.36
CA GLY A 61 2.34 8.57 -9.35
C GLY A 61 3.55 7.67 -9.15
N LEU A 62 4.20 7.83 -8.01
CA LEU A 62 5.28 6.98 -7.55
C LEU A 62 4.78 6.07 -6.42
N TYR A 63 5.11 4.79 -6.52
CA TYR A 63 4.66 3.77 -5.57
C TYR A 63 5.84 2.88 -5.23
N HIS A 64 6.12 2.73 -3.93
CA HIS A 64 7.19 1.85 -3.48
C HIS A 64 6.93 1.30 -2.09
N ILE A 65 7.61 0.20 -1.78
CA ILE A 65 7.65 -0.36 -0.43
C ILE A 65 8.64 0.48 0.37
N GLU A 66 8.13 1.34 1.26
CA GLU A 66 8.95 2.15 2.17
C GLU A 66 9.55 1.27 3.26
N GLN A 67 8.79 0.28 3.73
CA GLN A 67 9.21 -0.64 4.80
C GLN A 67 8.69 -2.06 4.53
N GLN A 68 9.60 -3.04 4.48
CA GLN A 68 9.25 -4.47 4.45
C GLN A 68 8.87 -4.95 5.86
N PRO A 69 7.94 -5.91 6.00
CA PRO A 69 7.62 -6.50 7.29
C PRO A 69 8.82 -7.31 7.80
N SER A 70 9.21 -7.09 9.06
CA SER A 70 10.31 -7.81 9.70
C SER A 70 10.11 -7.87 11.22
N ALA A 71 10.81 -8.78 11.90
CA ALA A 71 10.74 -8.85 13.36
C ALA A 71 11.19 -7.54 14.07
N ASP A 72 12.05 -6.74 13.43
CA ASP A 72 12.56 -5.49 14.00
C ASP A 72 11.54 -4.34 13.98
N ASN A 73 10.49 -4.47 13.17
CA ASN A 73 9.42 -3.48 13.04
C ASN A 73 8.03 -4.05 13.33
N ASP A 74 7.97 -5.09 14.18
CA ASP A 74 6.74 -5.79 14.56
C ASP A 74 5.95 -6.31 13.34
N TRP A 75 6.66 -6.66 12.27
CA TRP A 75 6.13 -7.10 10.98
C TRP A 75 5.26 -6.07 10.27
N THR A 76 5.50 -4.78 10.52
CA THR A 76 4.77 -3.69 9.89
C THR A 76 5.25 -3.49 8.44
N LEU A 77 4.31 -3.53 7.50
CA LEU A 77 4.53 -3.19 6.10
C LEU A 77 4.05 -1.76 5.84
N VAL A 78 4.87 -0.96 5.15
CA VAL A 78 4.50 0.39 4.70
C VAL A 78 4.72 0.52 3.20
N ILE A 79 3.65 0.85 2.46
CA ILE A 79 3.72 1.26 1.06
C ILE A 79 3.53 2.77 0.99
N ARG A 80 4.48 3.48 0.38
CA ARG A 80 4.35 4.91 0.09
C ARG A 80 3.65 5.06 -1.26
N VAL A 81 2.56 5.81 -1.25
CA VAL A 81 1.85 6.26 -2.45
C VAL A 81 2.09 7.77 -2.57
N ASP A 82 2.76 8.20 -3.63
CA ASP A 82 2.96 9.62 -3.95
C ASP A 82 2.29 9.95 -5.29
N ASP A 83 1.06 10.43 -5.19
CA ASP A 83 0.23 10.87 -6.31
C ASP A 83 0.16 12.42 -6.41
N GLU A 84 0.98 13.16 -5.66
CA GLU A 84 0.88 14.63 -5.56
C GLU A 84 0.93 15.32 -6.94
N TRP A 85 1.87 14.87 -7.78
CA TRP A 85 2.19 15.47 -9.08
C TRP A 85 1.30 14.97 -10.21
N THR A 86 0.40 14.03 -9.92
CA THR A 86 -0.45 13.42 -10.94
C THR A 86 -1.52 14.40 -11.47
N PRO A 87 -2.01 14.18 -12.70
CA PRO A 87 -3.16 14.93 -13.21
C PRO A 87 -4.38 14.82 -12.28
N TYR A 88 -5.25 15.83 -12.28
CA TYR A 88 -6.38 15.88 -11.33
C TYR A 88 -7.33 14.67 -11.38
N GLY A 89 -7.46 13.99 -12.53
CA GLY A 89 -8.31 12.82 -12.69
C GLY A 89 -7.61 11.49 -12.38
N ASN A 90 -6.55 11.50 -11.57
CA ASN A 90 -5.79 10.30 -11.25
C ASN A 90 -6.61 9.37 -10.33
N SER A 91 -6.79 8.13 -10.80
CA SER A 91 -7.31 7.02 -10.01
C SER A 91 -6.17 6.03 -9.79
N THR A 92 -6.16 5.38 -8.64
CA THR A 92 -5.04 4.54 -8.21
C THR A 92 -5.57 3.18 -7.75
N GLU A 93 -4.88 2.12 -8.15
CA GLU A 93 -5.13 0.75 -7.67
C GLU A 93 -3.77 0.06 -7.51
N VAL A 94 -3.55 -0.48 -6.32
CA VAL A 94 -2.38 -1.30 -6.01
C VAL A 94 -2.82 -2.63 -5.41
N ILE A 95 -2.09 -3.68 -5.76
CA ILE A 95 -2.21 -5.01 -5.17
C ILE A 95 -0.90 -5.31 -4.48
N VAL A 96 -0.98 -5.71 -3.22
CA VAL A 96 0.16 -6.19 -2.45
C VAL A 96 0.09 -7.69 -2.35
N TRP A 97 1.18 -8.34 -2.69
CA TRP A 97 1.38 -9.78 -2.57
C TRP A 97 2.33 -10.08 -1.43
N GLU A 98 2.14 -11.23 -0.79
CA GLU A 98 3.15 -11.81 0.10
C GLU A 98 3.74 -13.02 -0.62
N VAL A 99 5.05 -12.98 -0.86
CA VAL A 99 5.76 -13.98 -1.68
C VAL A 99 6.98 -14.54 -0.93
N PRO A 100 7.38 -15.79 -1.17
CA PRO A 100 8.61 -16.34 -0.57
C PRO A 100 9.85 -15.60 -1.07
N ILE A 101 10.81 -15.36 -0.19
CA ILE A 101 12.15 -14.90 -0.57
C ILE A 101 12.89 -16.07 -1.25
N GLN A 102 13.50 -15.80 -2.40
CA GLN A 102 14.29 -16.77 -3.17
C GLN A 102 15.73 -16.87 -2.68
#